data_AF-A0A0U3NSE8-F1
#
_entry.id   AF-A0A0U3NSE8-F1
#
_cell.length_a   1.000
_cell.length_b   1.000
_cell.length_c   1.000
_cell.angle_alpha   90.00
_cell.angle_beta   90.00
_cell.angle_gamma   90.00
#
_symmetry.space_group_name_H-M   'P 1'
#
loop_
_entity.id
_entity.type
_entity.pdbx_description
1 polymer ?
#
loop_
_entity_poly.entity_id
_entity_poly.type
_entity_poly.pdbx_seq_one_letter_code
_entity_poly.pdbx_strand_id
1 'polypeptide(L)'
;MANYEKRKEHLLNDLTTIIEKLDGNLAKLEDIDASNYRKHSLKKWYEEKKAIHEIKKLLHDVNKYEKYDEKEMDKFEKEFEEYDIWL
;
A
#
# COMPACT_ATOMS: atom_id res chain seq x y z
N MET A 1 -12.71 29.47 0.84
CA MET A 1 -12.79 28.36 -0.14
C MET A 1 -11.42 27.90 -0.65
N ALA A 2 -10.50 28.77 -1.08
CA ALA A 2 -9.23 28.39 -1.74
C ALA A 2 -8.34 27.37 -0.97
N ASN A 3 -8.32 27.43 0.37
CA ASN A 3 -7.51 26.53 1.19
C ASN A 3 -8.10 25.09 1.28
N TYR A 4 -9.42 24.94 1.11
CA TYR A 4 -10.04 23.62 1.08
C TYR A 4 -9.78 22.90 -0.24
N GLU A 5 -9.95 23.59 -1.37
CA GLU A 5 -9.64 23.05 -2.71
C GLU A 5 -8.17 22.65 -2.81
N LYS A 6 -7.24 23.51 -2.37
CA LYS A 6 -5.81 23.20 -2.37
C LYS A 6 -5.46 21.96 -1.54
N ARG A 7 -6.10 21.75 -0.39
CA ARG A 7 -5.90 20.55 0.45
C ARG A 7 -6.46 19.29 -0.21
N LYS A 8 -7.61 19.41 -0.89
CA LYS A 8 -8.21 18.30 -1.64
C LYS A 8 -7.34 17.91 -2.84
N GLU A 9 -6.80 18.89 -3.56
CA GLU A 9 -5.90 18.67 -4.69
C GLU A 9 -4.58 18.02 -4.24
N HIS A 10 -4.01 18.46 -3.11
CA HIS A 10 -2.84 17.80 -2.52
C HIS A 10 -3.13 16.32 -2.18
N LEU A 11 -4.27 16.04 -1.54
CA LEU A 11 -4.66 14.66 -1.24
C LEU A 11 -4.83 13.80 -2.50
N LEU A 12 -5.40 14.36 -3.58
CA LEU A 12 -5.53 13.64 -4.84
C LEU A 12 -4.15 13.33 -5.43
N ASN A 13 -3.22 14.28 -5.39
CA ASN A 13 -1.84 14.06 -5.86
C ASN A 13 -1.12 12.98 -5.02
N ASP A 14 -1.32 12.97 -3.69
CA ASP A 14 -0.75 11.97 -2.81
C ASP A 14 -1.32 10.57 -3.11
N LEU A 15 -2.64 10.46 -3.36
CA LEU A 15 -3.28 9.22 -3.79
C LEU A 15 -2.74 8.73 -5.14
N THR A 16 -2.62 9.62 -6.12
CA THR A 16 -2.01 9.29 -7.42
C THR A 16 -0.60 8.77 -7.23
N THR A 17 0.20 9.40 -6.38
CA THR A 17 1.58 8.98 -6.09
C THR A 17 1.63 7.57 -5.47
N ILE A 18 0.70 7.23 -4.57
CA ILE A 18 0.63 5.87 -4.00
C ILE A 18 0.28 4.84 -5.08
N ILE A 19 -0.69 5.14 -5.95
CA ILE A 19 -1.11 4.24 -7.02
C ILE A 19 0.04 4.03 -8.02
N GLU A 20 0.72 5.09 -8.45
CA GLU A 20 1.87 5.00 -9.35
C GLU A 20 3.01 4.16 -8.75
N LYS A 21 3.24 4.27 -7.44
CA LYS A 21 4.21 3.41 -6.73
C LYS A 21 3.77 1.95 -6.71
N LEU A 22 2.49 1.68 -6.44
CA LEU A 22 1.95 0.31 -6.47
C LEU A 22 2.11 -0.29 -7.87
N ASP A 23 1.67 0.39 -8.91
CA ASP A 23 1.79 -0.07 -10.31
C ASP A 23 3.26 -0.33 -10.67
N GLY A 24 4.16 0.58 -10.30
CA GLY A 24 5.59 0.44 -10.54
C GLY A 24 6.22 -0.75 -9.79
N ASN A 25 5.76 -1.05 -8.58
CA ASN A 25 6.23 -2.21 -7.82
C ASN A 25 5.67 -3.52 -8.38
N LEU A 26 4.38 -3.54 -8.76
CA LEU A 26 3.75 -4.71 -9.38
C LEU A 26 4.39 -5.06 -10.72
N ALA A 27 4.68 -4.07 -11.57
CA ALA A 27 5.37 -4.28 -12.84
C ALA A 27 6.76 -4.90 -12.66
N LYS A 28 7.56 -4.40 -11.71
CA LYS A 28 8.87 -4.99 -11.37
C LYS A 28 8.77 -6.44 -10.87
N LEU A 29 7.67 -6.79 -10.21
CA LEU A 29 7.39 -8.15 -9.77
C LEU A 29 6.93 -9.05 -10.92
N GLU A 30 6.51 -8.52 -12.07
CA GLU A 30 6.20 -9.33 -13.27
C GLU A 30 7.45 -9.64 -14.09
N ASP A 31 8.47 -8.78 -14.02
CA ASP A 31 9.74 -8.95 -14.73
C ASP A 31 10.70 -9.95 -14.06
N ILE A 32 10.48 -10.30 -12.79
CA ILE A 32 11.32 -11.24 -12.05
C ILE A 32 10.80 -12.69 -12.25
N ASP A 33 11.74 -13.57 -12.54
CA ASP A 33 11.63 -14.99 -12.91
C ASP A 33 10.36 -15.77 -12.48
N ALA A 34 9.62 -16.29 -13.48
CA ALA A 34 8.39 -17.08 -13.33
C ALA A 34 8.58 -18.43 -12.57
N SER A 35 9.81 -18.78 -12.21
CA SER A 35 10.17 -20.03 -11.52
C SER A 35 9.59 -20.15 -10.11
N ASN A 36 9.18 -19.06 -9.46
CA ASN A 36 8.58 -19.09 -8.11
C ASN A 36 7.27 -18.29 -8.01
N TYR A 37 6.25 -18.72 -8.76
CA TYR A 37 4.90 -18.12 -8.80
C TYR A 37 4.30 -17.82 -7.40
N ARG A 38 4.50 -18.71 -6.41
CA ARG A 38 3.97 -18.49 -5.05
C ARG A 38 4.62 -17.29 -4.37
N LYS A 39 5.95 -17.18 -4.42
CA LYS A 39 6.68 -16.04 -3.87
C LYS A 39 6.31 -14.72 -4.56
N HIS A 40 6.04 -14.77 -5.87
CA HIS A 40 5.52 -13.63 -6.61
C HIS A 40 4.14 -13.18 -6.13
N SER A 41 3.20 -14.13 -5.97
CA SER A 41 1.86 -13.81 -5.47
C SER A 41 1.87 -13.21 -4.07
N LEU A 42 2.73 -13.70 -3.18
CA LEU A 42 2.90 -13.13 -1.83
C LEU A 42 3.47 -11.72 -1.87
N LYS A 43 4.51 -11.47 -2.67
CA LYS A 43 5.10 -10.14 -2.80
C LYS A 43 4.10 -9.13 -3.39
N LYS A 44 3.31 -9.54 -4.39
CA LYS A 44 2.22 -8.70 -4.93
C LYS A 44 1.23 -8.34 -3.82
N TRP A 45 0.81 -9.34 -3.04
CA TRP A 45 -0.10 -9.13 -1.91
C TRP A 45 0.47 -8.19 -0.84
N TYR A 46 1.77 -8.29 -0.54
CA TYR A 46 2.46 -7.37 0.37
C TYR A 46 2.40 -5.92 -0.13
N GLU A 47 2.76 -5.69 -1.40
CA GLU A 47 2.73 -4.34 -1.99
C GLU A 47 1.30 -3.75 -2.02
N GLU A 48 0.29 -4.55 -2.35
CA GLU A 48 -1.11 -4.14 -2.28
C GLU A 48 -1.54 -3.74 -0.86
N LYS A 49 -1.18 -4.55 0.14
CA LYS A 49 -1.51 -4.28 1.55
C LYS A 49 -0.86 -3.00 2.05
N LYS A 50 0.40 -2.78 1.69
CA LYS A 50 1.13 -1.56 2.00
C LYS A 50 0.47 -0.33 1.38
N ALA A 51 0.14 -0.37 0.09
CA ALA A 51 -0.53 0.73 -0.59
C ALA A 51 -1.89 1.06 0.04
N ILE A 52 -2.69 0.04 0.38
CA ILE A 52 -3.96 0.21 1.09
C ILE A 52 -3.75 0.90 2.45
N HIS A 53 -2.73 0.49 3.21
CA HIS A 53 -2.43 1.11 4.51
C HIS A 53 -2.03 2.58 4.36
N GLU A 54 -1.20 2.92 3.38
CA GLU A 54 -0.83 4.31 3.08
C GLU A 54 -2.05 5.16 2.68
N ILE A 55 -2.96 4.62 1.86
CA ILE A 55 -4.22 5.29 1.50
C ILE A 55 -5.09 5.51 2.74
N LYS A 56 -5.24 4.52 3.62
CA LYS A 56 -6.00 4.66 4.87
C LYS A 56 -5.43 5.76 5.75
N LYS A 57 -4.10 5.85 5.86
CA LYS A 57 -3.41 6.91 6.60
C LYS A 57 -3.72 8.29 6.02
N LEU A 58 -3.57 8.48 4.70
CA LEU A 58 -3.90 9.75 4.05
C LEU A 58 -5.35 10.18 4.28
N LEU A 59 -6.29 9.23 4.19
CA LEU A 59 -7.70 9.50 4.43
C LEU A 59 -7.97 9.81 5.92
N HIS A 60 -7.22 9.21 6.84
CA HIS A 60 -7.29 9.53 8.26
C HIS A 60 -6.80 10.96 8.54
N ASP A 61 -5.68 11.36 7.95
CA ASP A 61 -5.07 12.69 8.13
C ASP A 61 -6.01 13.83 7.71
N VAL A 62 -6.95 13.57 6.79
CA VAL A 62 -7.99 14.53 6.38
C VAL A 62 -9.35 14.32 7.03
N ASN A 63 -9.42 13.53 8.11
CA ASN A 63 -10.66 13.16 8.81
C ASN A 63 -11.73 12.55 7.89
N LYS A 64 -11.31 11.77 6.87
CA LYS A 64 -12.20 11.01 5.98
C LYS A 64 -12.24 9.52 6.29
N TYR A 65 -11.32 9.02 7.13
CA TYR A 65 -11.27 7.62 7.53
C TYR A 65 -10.85 7.47 9.00
N GLU A 66 -11.80 7.17 9.89
CA GLU A 66 -11.53 7.08 11.34
C GLU A 66 -10.94 5.73 11.78
N LYS A 67 -11.12 4.67 10.98
CA LYS A 67 -10.74 3.30 11.34
C LYS A 67 -9.26 2.97 11.05
N TYR A 68 -8.42 3.98 10.94
CA TYR A 68 -6.99 3.76 10.72
C TYR A 68 -6.36 3.17 11.99
N ASP A 69 -5.66 2.05 11.84
CA ASP A 69 -4.81 1.47 12.88
C ASP A 69 -3.36 1.59 12.41
N GLU A 70 -2.59 2.46 13.05
CA GLU A 70 -1.17 2.67 12.77
C GLU A 70 -0.36 1.37 12.86
N LYS A 71 -0.78 0.43 13.72
CA LYS A 71 -0.11 -0.85 13.92
C LYS A 71 -0.61 -1.95 12.98
N GLU A 72 -1.56 -1.65 12.08
CA GLU A 72 -2.09 -2.64 11.13
C GLU A 72 -0.97 -3.22 10.26
N MET A 73 -0.08 -2.36 9.76
CA MET A 73 1.03 -2.81 8.91
C MET A 73 2.06 -3.60 9.72
N ASP A 74 2.45 -3.13 10.91
CA ASP A 74 3.41 -3.86 11.77
C ASP A 74 2.92 -5.28 12.14
N LYS A 75 1.60 -5.44 12.37
CA LYS A 75 1.00 -6.75 12.63
C LYS A 75 1.06 -7.63 11.37
N PHE A 76 0.67 -7.05 10.23
CA PHE A 76 0.72 -7.74 8.95
C PHE A 76 2.14 -8.17 8.59
N GLU A 77 3.16 -7.34 8.82
CA GLU A 77 4.55 -7.68 8.52
C GLU A 77 5.04 -8.86 9.35
N LYS A 78 4.72 -8.90 10.64
CA LYS A 78 5.06 -10.06 11.50
C LYS A 78 4.39 -11.34 11.03
N GLU A 79 3.09 -11.27 10.74
CA GLU A 79 2.35 -12.42 10.21
C GLU A 79 2.91 -12.85 8.84
N PHE A 80 3.23 -11.89 7.98
CA PHE A 80 3.75 -12.14 6.64
C PHE A 80 5.15 -12.78 6.67
N GLU A 81 6.03 -12.34 7.57
CA GLU A 81 7.34 -12.96 7.81
C GLU A 81 7.18 -14.42 8.27
N GLU A 82 6.23 -14.71 9.16
CA GLU A 82 5.91 -16.08 9.55
C GLU A 82 5.46 -16.92 8.34
N TYR A 83 4.62 -16.38 7.45
CA TYR A 83 4.18 -17.08 6.23
C TYR A 83 5.28 -17.25 5.17
N ASP A 84 6.17 -16.28 4.97
CA ASP A 84 7.27 -16.37 3.99
C ASP A 84 8.30 -17.44 4.39
N ILE A 85 8.47 -17.69 5.70
CA ILE A 85 9.34 -18.78 6.21
C ILE A 85 8.84 -20.18 5.78
N TRP A 86 7.52 -20.34 5.59
CA TRP A 86 6.90 -21.63 5.23
C TRP A 86 6.75 -21.85 3.71
N LEU A 87 7.26 -20.95 2.86
CA LEU A 87 7.12 -20.99 1.39
C LEU A 87 8.44 -21.02 0.63
#